data_AF-A0A4W5L1Q7-F1
#
_entry.id   AF-A0A4W5L1Q7-F1
#
_cell.length_a   1.000
_cell.length_b   1.000
_cell.length_c   1.000
_cell.angle_alpha   90.00
_cell.angle_beta   90.00
_cell.angle_gamma   90.00
#
_symmetry.space_group_name_H-M   'P 1'
#
loop_
_entity.id
_entity.type
_entity.pdbx_description
1 polymer ?
#
loop_
_entity_poly.entity_id
_entity_poly.type
_entity_poly.pdbx_seq_one_letter_code
_entity_poly.pdbx_strand_id
1 'polypeptide(L)'
;MQDLTFAKEYRGSSTYRPGTCVPALELTRRMMAYDRRLEPRVGERVPYVIVYGTPGVPLIQLVRRPLEVLQDPGLRLNATYYITKQILPPLRRIFQLIGVDVLSWYQELPRVRLWGRGGGWTLKMWALWSPTKMLFYLVTGIHQPDD
;
A
#
# COMPACT_ATOMS: atom_id res chain seq x y z
N MET A 1 -12.41 -2.44 0.09
CA MET A 1 -11.47 -3.52 0.47
C MET A 1 -11.07 -4.39 -0.72
N GLN A 2 -11.99 -4.66 -1.64
CA GLN A 2 -11.73 -5.48 -2.84
C GLN A 2 -10.55 -4.97 -3.67
N ASP A 3 -10.40 -3.65 -3.82
CA ASP A 3 -9.31 -3.03 -4.60
C ASP A 3 -7.90 -3.30 -4.07
N LEU A 4 -7.78 -3.66 -2.79
CA LEU A 4 -6.51 -3.94 -2.11
C LEU A 4 -6.26 -5.44 -1.94
N THR A 5 -7.16 -6.27 -2.47
CA THR A 5 -7.07 -7.73 -2.39
C THR A 5 -6.26 -8.26 -3.56
N PHE A 6 -5.14 -8.89 -3.25
CA PHE A 6 -4.36 -9.65 -4.24
C PHE A 6 -4.82 -11.09 -4.26
N ALA A 7 -4.53 -11.80 -5.35
CA ALA A 7 -4.75 -13.23 -5.40
C ALA A 7 -3.56 -13.93 -6.06
N LYS A 8 -3.05 -14.98 -5.41
CA LYS A 8 -1.94 -15.78 -5.93
C LYS A 8 -2.39 -17.21 -6.12
N GLU A 9 -2.00 -17.77 -7.25
CA GLU A 9 -2.24 -19.17 -7.58
C GLU A 9 -1.59 -20.11 -6.56
N TYR A 10 -2.37 -21.04 -6.05
CA TYR A 10 -1.91 -22.15 -5.25
C TYR A 10 -1.50 -23.31 -6.15
N ARG A 11 -0.25 -23.76 -6.03
CA ARG A 11 0.33 -24.81 -6.90
C ARG A 11 0.33 -26.20 -6.27
N GLY A 12 -0.36 -26.36 -5.14
CA GLY A 12 -0.33 -27.59 -4.34
C GLY A 12 0.85 -27.61 -3.36
N SER A 13 0.61 -28.18 -2.18
CA SER A 13 1.54 -28.20 -1.05
C SER A 13 2.84 -28.92 -1.37
N SER A 14 2.79 -29.99 -2.18
CA SER A 14 3.94 -30.80 -2.61
C SER A 14 4.81 -30.15 -3.69
N THR A 15 4.30 -29.16 -4.42
CA THR A 15 5.00 -28.54 -5.56
C THR A 15 6.00 -27.47 -5.12
N TYR A 16 5.82 -26.91 -3.92
CA TYR A 16 6.71 -25.86 -3.40
C TYR A 16 7.98 -26.45 -2.78
N ARG A 17 9.12 -25.81 -3.02
CA ARG A 17 10.38 -26.19 -2.38
C ARG A 17 10.31 -25.97 -0.86
N PRO A 18 10.99 -26.79 -0.04
CA PRO A 18 11.14 -26.53 1.39
C PRO A 18 11.68 -25.11 1.64
N GLY A 19 11.08 -24.39 2.60
CA GLY A 19 11.43 -22.99 2.90
C GLY A 19 10.82 -21.94 1.96
N THR A 20 9.98 -22.33 0.98
CA THR A 20 9.29 -21.36 0.12
C THR A 20 8.28 -20.53 0.93
N CYS A 21 8.41 -19.21 0.84
CA CYS A 21 7.56 -18.21 1.48
C CYS A 21 6.67 -17.51 0.45
N VAL A 22 5.58 -18.18 0.04
CA VAL A 22 4.59 -17.63 -0.89
C VAL A 22 3.29 -17.36 -0.13
N PRO A 23 2.64 -16.19 -0.32
CA PRO A 23 1.40 -15.83 0.38
C PRO A 23 0.30 -16.90 0.32
N ALA A 24 0.04 -17.46 -0.87
CA ALA A 24 -0.95 -18.52 -1.04
C ALA A 24 -0.63 -19.78 -0.21
N LEU A 25 0.64 -20.20 -0.19
CA LEU A 25 1.08 -21.36 0.57
C LEU A 25 1.03 -21.10 2.08
N GLU A 26 1.46 -19.93 2.52
CA GLU A 26 1.44 -19.53 3.93
C GLU A 26 0.00 -19.50 4.47
N LEU A 27 -0.92 -18.86 3.76
CA LEU A 27 -2.33 -18.84 4.13
C LEU A 27 -2.93 -20.25 4.15
N THR A 28 -2.61 -21.06 3.15
CA THR A 28 -3.07 -22.45 3.09
C THR A 28 -2.59 -23.25 4.29
N ARG A 29 -1.31 -23.13 4.68
CA ARG A 29 -0.76 -23.78 5.86
C ARG A 29 -1.51 -23.39 7.14
N ARG A 30 -1.84 -22.11 7.30
CA ARG A 30 -2.62 -21.62 8.44
C ARG A 30 -4.06 -22.15 8.44
N MET A 31 -4.70 -22.16 7.28
CA MET A 31 -6.05 -22.70 7.12
C MET A 31 -6.08 -24.20 7.43
N MET A 32 -5.13 -24.97 6.89
CA MET A 32 -4.99 -26.40 7.13
C MET A 32 -4.65 -26.74 8.58
N ALA A 33 -3.92 -25.88 9.29
CA ALA A 33 -3.63 -26.05 10.71
C ALA A 33 -4.89 -25.97 11.58
N TYR A 34 -5.90 -25.19 11.14
CA TYR A 34 -7.20 -25.13 11.79
C TYR A 34 -8.13 -26.25 11.31
N ASP A 35 -8.28 -26.40 9.99
CA ASP A 35 -9.04 -27.47 9.36
C ASP A 35 -8.37 -27.91 8.06
N ARG A 36 -7.92 -29.18 8.04
CA ARG A 36 -7.24 -29.80 6.89
C ARG A 36 -8.10 -29.79 5.61
N ARG A 37 -9.43 -29.72 5.73
CA ARG A 37 -10.36 -29.72 4.58
C ARG A 37 -10.40 -28.38 3.85
N LEU A 38 -9.80 -27.34 4.42
CA LEU A 38 -9.73 -26.00 3.83
C LEU A 38 -8.58 -25.84 2.84
N GLU A 39 -7.84 -26.90 2.50
CA GLU A 39 -6.80 -26.81 1.47
C GLU A 39 -7.40 -26.37 0.11
N PRO A 40 -6.94 -25.25 -0.47
CA PRO A 40 -7.38 -24.79 -1.78
C PRO A 40 -7.00 -25.78 -2.88
N ARG A 41 -7.72 -25.75 -4.00
CA ARG A 41 -7.40 -26.62 -5.14
C ARG A 41 -6.15 -26.12 -5.87
N VAL A 42 -5.41 -27.03 -6.51
CA VAL A 42 -4.31 -26.65 -7.39
C VAL A 42 -4.85 -25.79 -8.54
N GLY A 43 -4.20 -24.65 -8.80
CA GLY A 43 -4.65 -23.63 -9.75
C GLY A 43 -5.62 -22.60 -9.16
N GLU A 44 -6.13 -22.81 -7.96
CA GLU A 44 -7.02 -21.85 -7.30
C GLU A 44 -6.26 -20.57 -6.93
N ARG A 45 -6.92 -19.42 -7.14
CA ARG A 45 -6.37 -18.12 -6.77
C ARG A 45 -6.75 -17.78 -5.33
N VAL A 46 -5.79 -17.92 -4.43
CA VAL A 46 -5.99 -17.62 -3.00
C VAL A 46 -5.94 -16.12 -2.77
N PRO A 47 -7.04 -15.48 -2.31
CA PRO A 47 -7.07 -14.05 -2.07
C PRO A 47 -6.40 -13.69 -0.74
N TYR A 48 -5.67 -12.58 -0.72
CA TYR A 48 -4.96 -12.10 0.45
C TYR A 48 -4.79 -10.57 0.47
N VAL A 49 -4.60 -10.04 1.66
CA VAL A 49 -4.28 -8.63 1.94
C VAL A 49 -3.08 -8.55 2.88
N ILE A 50 -2.41 -7.39 2.87
CA ILE A 50 -1.29 -7.11 3.78
C ILE A 50 -1.75 -6.14 4.87
N VAL A 51 -1.60 -6.56 6.13
CA VAL A 51 -1.96 -5.76 7.31
C VAL A 51 -0.72 -5.14 7.96
N TYR A 52 -0.94 -4.17 8.85
CA TYR A 52 0.11 -3.67 9.71
C TYR A 52 0.53 -4.76 10.70
N GLY A 53 1.81 -4.74 11.06
CA GLY A 53 2.36 -5.53 12.16
C GLY A 53 3.53 -4.78 12.78
N THR A 54 4.20 -5.42 13.73
CA THR A 54 5.36 -4.82 14.38
C THR A 54 6.50 -4.58 13.38
N PRO A 55 7.22 -3.45 13.50
CA PRO A 55 8.39 -3.20 12.66
C PRO A 55 9.40 -4.34 12.77
N GLY A 56 10.01 -4.74 11.64
CA GLY A 56 10.98 -5.84 11.58
C GLY A 56 10.36 -7.23 11.35
N VAL A 57 9.04 -7.37 11.45
CA VAL A 57 8.35 -8.62 11.07
C VAL A 57 8.46 -8.86 9.56
N PRO A 58 8.78 -10.09 9.12
CA PRO A 58 8.82 -10.41 7.70
C PRO A 58 7.43 -10.29 7.07
N LEU A 59 7.37 -9.72 5.87
CA LEU A 59 6.12 -9.44 5.15
C LEU A 59 5.18 -10.65 5.04
N ILE A 60 5.75 -11.85 4.87
CA ILE A 60 4.97 -13.10 4.76
C ILE A 60 4.08 -13.34 5.99
N GLN A 61 4.51 -12.90 7.17
CA GLN A 61 3.73 -13.05 8.40
C GLN A 61 2.55 -12.07 8.46
N LEU A 62 2.65 -10.95 7.76
CA LEU A 62 1.63 -9.89 7.68
C LEU A 62 0.54 -10.18 6.64
N VAL A 63 0.64 -11.30 5.92
CA VAL A 63 -0.39 -11.75 4.98
C VAL A 63 -1.59 -12.26 5.75
N ARG A 64 -2.78 -11.78 5.41
CA ARG A 64 -4.07 -12.18 5.99
C ARG A 64 -5.11 -12.44 4.92
N ARG A 65 -6.11 -13.25 5.25
CA ARG A 65 -7.28 -13.43 4.37
C ARG A 65 -8.16 -12.18 4.44
N PRO A 66 -8.83 -11.79 3.35
CA PRO A 66 -9.76 -10.66 3.40
C PRO A 66 -10.87 -10.86 4.44
N LEU A 67 -11.36 -12.09 4.59
CA LEU A 67 -12.42 -12.40 5.57
C LEU A 67 -11.96 -12.19 7.02
N GLU A 68 -10.71 -12.53 7.35
CA GLU A 68 -10.15 -12.32 8.70
C GLU A 68 -10.12 -10.84 9.08
N VAL A 69 -9.73 -9.98 8.13
CA VAL A 69 -9.65 -8.53 8.34
C VAL A 69 -11.05 -7.89 8.43
N LEU A 70 -12.06 -8.49 7.81
CA LEU A 70 -13.45 -8.05 7.97
C LEU A 70 -14.04 -8.44 9.33
N GLN A 71 -13.60 -9.56 9.89
CA GLN A 71 -14.07 -10.07 11.18
C GLN A 71 -13.37 -9.41 12.37
N ASP A 72 -12.09 -9.07 12.24
CA ASP A 72 -11.30 -8.47 13.30
C ASP A 72 -11.05 -6.96 13.06
N PRO A 73 -11.70 -6.07 13.83
CA PRO A 73 -11.51 -4.61 13.69
C PRO A 73 -10.11 -4.13 14.13
N GLY A 74 -9.33 -4.96 14.84
CA GLY A 74 -7.96 -4.66 15.21
C GLY A 74 -6.97 -4.76 14.04
N LEU A 75 -7.32 -5.51 12.99
CA LEU A 75 -6.48 -5.68 11.80
C LEU A 75 -6.70 -4.52 10.83
N ARG A 76 -5.65 -3.72 10.64
CA ARG A 76 -5.67 -2.57 9.70
C ARG A 76 -4.78 -2.83 8.49
N LEU A 77 -5.26 -2.48 7.30
CA LEU A 77 -4.50 -2.61 6.05
C LEU A 77 -3.26 -1.73 6.04
N ASN A 78 -2.13 -2.28 5.60
CA ASN A 78 -0.84 -1.58 5.58
C ASN A 78 -0.76 -0.61 4.40
N ALA A 79 -1.30 0.61 4.55
CA ALA A 79 -1.28 1.63 3.50
C ALA A 79 0.14 1.93 2.99
N THR A 80 1.13 1.96 3.88
CA THR A 80 2.54 2.19 3.52
C THR A 80 3.05 1.12 2.56
N TYR A 81 2.70 -0.15 2.78
CA TYR A 81 3.06 -1.24 1.88
C TYR A 81 2.46 -1.04 0.48
N TYR A 82 1.16 -0.76 0.37
CA TYR A 82 0.52 -0.58 -0.94
C TYR A 82 1.09 0.62 -1.69
N ILE A 83 1.29 1.76 -1.01
CA ILE A 83 1.88 2.95 -1.63
C ILE A 83 3.30 2.65 -2.11
N THR A 84 4.18 2.22 -1.20
CA THR A 84 5.62 2.12 -1.51
C THR A 84 5.99 0.92 -2.37
N LYS A 85 5.25 -0.20 -2.25
CA LYS A 85 5.58 -1.45 -2.95
C LYS A 85 4.70 -1.75 -4.16
N GLN A 86 3.52 -1.14 -4.28
CA GLN A 86 2.59 -1.43 -5.38
C GLN A 86 2.38 -0.22 -6.30
N ILE A 87 2.17 0.97 -5.72
CA ILE A 87 1.86 2.18 -6.51
C ILE A 87 3.14 2.89 -6.97
N LEU A 88 4.14 3.02 -6.12
CA LEU A 88 5.35 3.77 -6.42
C LEU A 88 6.20 3.14 -7.56
N PRO A 89 6.39 1.80 -7.65
CA PRO A 89 7.15 1.20 -8.74
C PRO A 89 6.59 1.44 -10.16
N PRO A 90 5.28 1.28 -10.46
CA PRO A 90 4.74 1.63 -11.76
C PRO A 90 4.81 3.13 -12.05
N LEU A 91 4.55 4.00 -11.06
CA LEU A 91 4.70 5.45 -11.26
C LEU A 91 6.14 5.80 -11.63
N ARG A 92 7.12 5.27 -10.91
CA ARG A 92 8.54 5.47 -11.23
C ARG A 92 8.85 5.08 -12.66
N ARG A 93 8.38 3.92 -13.14
CA ARG A 93 8.63 3.46 -14.52
C ARG A 93 8.09 4.43 -15.57
N ILE A 94 6.95 5.07 -15.33
CA ILE A 94 6.32 6.01 -16.26
C ILE A 94 7.01 7.37 -16.21
N PHE A 95 7.16 7.94 -15.01
CA PHE A 95 7.72 9.28 -14.81
C PHE A 95 9.23 9.36 -15.07
N GLN A 96 9.94 8.25 -14.95
CA GLN A 96 11.34 8.17 -15.35
C GLN A 96 11.52 8.45 -16.86
N LEU A 97 10.51 8.21 -17.70
CA LEU A 97 10.55 8.57 -19.12
C LEU A 97 10.52 10.10 -19.35
N ILE A 98 9.98 10.86 -18.40
CA ILE A 98 9.84 12.31 -18.44
C ILE A 98 10.98 12.99 -17.64
N GLY A 99 11.88 12.19 -17.03
CA GLY A 99 12.98 12.70 -16.21
C GLY A 99 12.58 13.11 -14.79
N VAL A 100 11.40 12.71 -14.31
CA VAL A 100 10.90 13.04 -12.96
C VAL A 100 11.23 11.92 -11.98
N ASP A 101 11.88 12.26 -10.86
CA ASP A 101 12.12 11.30 -9.77
C ASP A 101 10.95 11.27 -8.76
N VAL A 102 10.10 10.26 -8.92
CA VAL A 102 8.93 10.03 -8.05
C VAL A 102 9.34 9.67 -6.62
N LEU A 103 10.54 9.11 -6.40
CA LEU A 103 10.98 8.74 -5.06
C LEU A 103 11.29 9.98 -4.21
N SER A 104 12.09 10.92 -4.73
CA SER A 104 12.32 12.22 -4.06
C SER A 104 11.01 12.92 -3.77
N TRP A 105 10.15 13.02 -4.81
CA TRP A 105 8.84 13.65 -4.68
C TRP A 105 8.00 13.04 -3.56
N TYR A 106 7.94 11.70 -3.46
CA TYR A 106 7.19 11.03 -2.39
C TYR A 106 7.75 11.30 -0.99
N GLN A 107 9.07 11.49 -0.84
CA GLN A 107 9.68 11.82 0.46
C GLN A 107 9.40 13.27 0.89
N GLU A 108 9.29 14.17 -0.07
CA GLU A 108 8.99 15.59 0.17
C GLU A 108 7.52 15.84 0.53
N LEU A 109 6.62 14.90 0.24
CA LEU A 109 5.20 15.06 0.56
C LEU A 109 4.98 15.16 2.08
N PRO A 110 4.24 16.19 2.56
CA PRO A 110 3.90 16.31 3.96
C PRO A 110 3.00 15.14 4.36
N ARG A 111 3.49 14.31 5.29
CA ARG A 111 2.70 13.20 5.84
C ARG A 111 1.66 13.80 6.77
N VAL A 112 0.44 14.00 6.25
CA VAL A 112 -0.66 14.55 7.04
C VAL A 112 -0.95 13.58 8.19
N ARG A 113 -0.52 13.96 9.40
CA ARG A 113 -0.89 13.27 10.63
C ARG A 113 -2.30 13.74 10.97
N LEU A 114 -3.30 13.16 10.31
CA LEU A 114 -4.71 13.37 10.64
C LEU A 114 -5.01 12.67 11.97
N TRP A 115 -4.48 13.19 13.07
CA TRP A 115 -5.16 13.19 14.37
C TRP A 115 -4.45 14.09 15.38
N GLY A 116 -5.05 15.26 15.57
CA GLY A 116 -4.83 16.19 16.66
C GLY A 116 -6.00 17.17 16.65
N ARG A 117 -6.90 17.01 17.62
CA ARG A 117 -8.10 17.79 17.96
C ARG A 117 -8.24 19.20 17.34
N GLY A 118 -9.43 19.46 16.79
CA GLY A 118 -10.15 20.74 16.85
C GLY A 118 -9.39 22.01 16.43
N GLY A 119 -9.66 22.48 15.21
CA GLY A 119 -9.32 23.86 14.82
C GLY A 119 -9.13 24.03 13.32
N GLY A 120 -10.05 24.75 12.69
CA GLY A 120 -9.84 25.54 11.47
C GLY A 120 -9.22 24.83 10.26
N TRP A 121 -10.05 24.47 9.28
CA TRP A 121 -9.61 24.32 7.90
C TRP A 121 -9.25 25.71 7.32
N THR A 122 -8.09 26.25 7.66
CA THR A 122 -7.62 27.53 7.09
C THR A 122 -6.45 27.29 6.14
N LEU A 123 -6.76 27.46 4.85
CA LEU A 123 -5.93 28.03 3.78
C LEU A 123 -4.56 27.44 3.44
N LYS A 124 -3.97 26.50 4.21
CA LYS A 124 -2.66 25.90 3.88
C LYS A 124 -2.73 24.65 3.01
N MET A 125 -3.91 24.10 2.75
CA MET A 125 -4.05 22.84 1.99
C MET A 125 -4.25 23.03 0.48
N TRP A 126 -4.62 24.23 0.01
CA TRP A 126 -4.73 24.54 -1.41
C TRP A 126 -3.37 24.83 -2.08
N ALA A 127 -2.32 25.15 -1.30
CA ALA A 127 -1.00 25.46 -1.83
C ALA A 127 -0.14 24.22 -2.20
N LEU A 128 -0.60 23.02 -1.84
CA LEU A 128 0.14 21.75 -1.94
C LEU A 128 -0.36 20.82 -3.05
N TRP A 129 -1.37 21.24 -3.82
CA TRP A 129 -1.84 20.51 -4.98
C TRP A 129 -1.95 21.46 -6.17
N SER A 130 -0.83 21.75 -6.84
CA SER A 130 -0.92 22.09 -8.26
C SER A 130 0.41 21.92 -9.02
N PRO A 131 0.42 21.18 -10.13
CA PRO A 131 1.46 21.27 -11.16
C PRO A 131 1.57 22.66 -11.82
N THR A 132 0.63 23.59 -11.60
CA THR A 132 0.61 24.90 -12.29
C THR A 132 1.44 26.00 -11.63
N LYS A 133 2.18 25.74 -10.54
CA LYS A 133 3.09 26.77 -10.00
C LYS A 133 4.28 27.09 -10.92
N MET A 134 4.51 26.34 -12.00
CA MET A 134 5.47 26.76 -13.03
C MET A 134 4.87 27.77 -14.03
N LEU A 135 3.55 27.71 -14.28
CA LEU A 135 2.86 28.57 -15.24
C LEU A 135 2.29 29.84 -14.62
N PHE A 136 1.94 29.83 -13.32
CA PHE A 136 1.36 31.00 -12.67
C PHE A 136 2.40 32.11 -12.40
N TYR A 137 3.63 31.74 -12.00
CA TYR A 137 4.69 32.73 -11.75
C TYR A 137 5.26 33.39 -13.01
N LEU A 138 5.06 32.79 -14.20
CA LEU A 138 5.54 33.36 -15.47
C LEU A 138 4.51 34.29 -16.14
N VAL A 139 3.23 34.23 -15.76
CA VAL A 139 2.14 34.98 -16.42
C VAL A 139 1.67 36.20 -15.61
N THR A 140 1.77 36.18 -14.28
CA THR A 140 1.23 37.26 -13.45
C THR A 140 2.33 38.00 -12.68
N GLY A 141 3.29 38.62 -13.38
CA GLY A 141 4.34 39.45 -12.77
C GLY A 141 3.81 40.51 -11.79
N ILE A 142 3.58 40.11 -10.55
CA ILE A 142 3.01 40.94 -9.49
C ILE A 142 3.83 40.71 -8.22
N HIS A 143 4.35 41.85 -7.79
CA HIS A 143 5.23 42.14 -6.68
C HIS A 143 4.60 41.74 -5.34
N GLN A 144 5.42 41.17 -4.46
CA GLN A 144 5.08 40.87 -3.07
C GLN A 144 5.06 42.18 -2.26
N PRO A 145 4.02 42.50 -1.46
CA PRO A 145 4.18 43.51 -0.43
C PRO A 145 4.75 42.86 0.83
N ASP A 146 5.79 43.50 1.37
CA ASP A 146 6.36 43.23 2.68
C ASP A 146 5.35 43.58 3.79
N ASP A 147 5.20 42.68 4.76
CA ASP A 147 5.15 42.92 6.22
C ASP A 147 4.90 41.60 6.98
#